data_AF-A0A0F9GDX8-F1
#
_entry.id   AF-A0A0F9GDX8-F1
#
_cell.length_a   1.000
_cell.length_b   1.000
_cell.length_c   1.000
_cell.angle_alpha   90.00
_cell.angle_beta   90.00
_cell.angle_gamma   90.00
#
_symmetry.space_group_name_H-M   'P 1'
#
loop_
_entity.id
_entity.type
_entity.pdbx_description
1 polymer ?
#
loop_
_entity_poly.entity_id
_entity_poly.type
_entity_poly.pdbx_seq_one_letter_code
_entity_poly.pdbx_strand_id
1 'polypeptide(L)'
;MPKASAPWLPISYDGKKADVAALQAMRRGEANADQQVRALEFILETICDRNGMSYRPGGLEGDRDTAFAEGRRFVGNQIVKLTKLPLSKLEEKPK
;
A
#
# COMPACT_ATOMS: atom_id res chain seq x y z
N MET A 1 -7.34 24.04 9.49
CA MET A 1 -6.51 22.81 9.56
C MET A 1 -5.83 22.64 8.21
N PRO A 2 -4.55 22.23 8.13
CA PRO A 2 -3.96 21.89 6.84
C PRO A 2 -4.79 20.78 6.19
N LYS A 3 -5.19 20.98 4.93
CA LYS A 3 -5.95 19.98 4.18
C LYS A 3 -5.00 18.79 3.99
N ALA A 4 -5.35 17.63 4.55
CA ALA A 4 -4.60 16.40 4.28
C ALA A 4 -4.49 16.24 2.76
N SER A 5 -3.32 15.82 2.25
CA SER A 5 -3.15 15.58 0.82
C SER A 5 -4.25 14.63 0.33
N ALA A 6 -4.87 14.99 -0.79
CA ALA A 6 -5.95 14.21 -1.35
C ALA A 6 -5.48 12.78 -1.67
N PRO A 7 -6.28 11.74 -1.36
CA PRO A 7 -5.85 10.34 -1.48
C PRO A 7 -5.48 9.87 -2.89
N TRP A 8 -5.91 10.56 -3.95
CA TRP A 8 -5.55 10.29 -5.35
C TRP A 8 -4.33 11.08 -5.86
N LEU A 9 -3.79 12.00 -5.06
CA LEU A 9 -2.51 12.62 -5.40
C LEU A 9 -1.37 11.61 -5.23
N PRO A 10 -0.28 11.77 -5.99
CA PRO A 10 0.94 11.02 -5.74
C PRO A 10 1.37 11.11 -4.27
N ILE A 11 1.89 10.01 -3.74
CA ILE A 11 2.46 10.01 -2.38
C ILE A 11 3.65 10.97 -2.30
N SER A 12 3.86 11.59 -1.13
CA SER A 12 5.15 12.20 -0.83
C SER A 12 6.16 11.10 -0.50
N TYR A 13 7.37 11.24 -1.02
CA TYR A 13 8.51 10.36 -0.77
C TYR A 13 9.71 11.12 -0.17
N ASP A 14 9.45 12.33 0.34
CA ASP A 14 10.48 13.13 1.00
C ASP A 14 10.96 12.42 2.27
N GLY A 15 12.28 12.27 2.40
CA GLY A 15 12.89 11.50 3.49
C GLY A 15 12.76 9.97 3.36
N LYS A 16 12.18 9.44 2.28
CA LYS A 16 11.92 7.99 2.08
C LYS A 16 12.93 7.34 1.12
N LYS A 17 14.15 7.88 1.01
CA LYS A 17 15.18 7.42 0.05
C LYS A 17 15.47 5.92 0.17
N ALA A 18 15.55 5.40 1.40
CA ALA A 18 15.84 3.99 1.63
C ALA A 18 14.70 3.06 1.18
N ASP A 19 13.45 3.51 1.34
CA ASP A 19 12.26 2.76 0.92
C ASP A 19 12.14 2.72 -0.61
N VAL A 20 12.37 3.87 -1.26
CA VAL A 20 12.43 3.97 -2.73
C VAL A 20 13.56 3.10 -3.30
N ALA A 21 14.75 3.13 -2.69
CA ALA A 21 15.87 2.29 -3.10
C ALA A 21 15.55 0.79 -2.96
N ALA A 22 14.87 0.40 -1.88
CA ALA A 22 14.41 -0.98 -1.67
C ALA A 22 13.40 -1.43 -2.74
N LEU A 23 12.41 -0.60 -3.07
CA LEU A 23 11.47 -0.87 -4.17
C LEU A 23 12.17 -1.00 -5.53
N GLN A 24 13.14 -0.13 -5.81
CA GLN A 24 13.92 -0.20 -7.04
C GLN A 24 14.75 -1.49 -7.13
N ALA A 25 15.39 -1.90 -6.03
CA ALA A 25 16.13 -3.17 -5.96
C ALA A 25 15.19 -4.37 -6.15
N MET A 26 14.00 -4.33 -5.55
CA MET A 26 12.98 -5.38 -5.73
C MET A 26 12.54 -5.48 -7.19
N ARG A 27 12.30 -4.34 -7.86
CA ARG A 27 11.92 -4.31 -9.28
C ARG A 27 12.97 -4.93 -10.20
N ARG A 28 14.26 -4.82 -9.84
CA ARG A 28 15.38 -5.43 -10.59
C ARG A 28 15.65 -6.90 -10.21
N GLY A 29 15.03 -7.41 -9.14
CA GLY A 29 15.27 -8.77 -8.64
C GLY A 29 16.55 -8.88 -7.80
N GLU A 30 17.08 -7.76 -7.31
CA GLU A 30 18.37 -7.67 -6.60
C GLU A 30 18.20 -7.37 -5.10
N ALA A 31 16.97 -7.20 -4.62
CA ALA A 31 16.70 -6.86 -3.23
C ALA A 31 17.19 -7.96 -2.29
N ASN A 32 18.03 -7.58 -1.33
CA ASN A 32 18.38 -8.44 -0.20
C ASN A 32 17.17 -8.63 0.75
N ALA A 33 17.29 -9.51 1.75
CA ALA A 33 16.21 -9.83 2.67
C ALA A 33 15.59 -8.58 3.35
N ASP A 34 16.42 -7.67 3.87
CA ASP A 34 15.95 -6.45 4.52
C ASP A 34 15.24 -5.51 3.54
N GLN A 35 15.74 -5.40 2.32
CA GLN A 35 15.12 -4.60 1.25
C GLN A 35 13.78 -5.18 0.80
N GLN A 36 13.63 -6.51 0.76
CA GLN A 36 12.37 -7.16 0.43
C GLN A 36 11.28 -6.80 1.44
N VAL A 37 11.59 -6.91 2.73
CA VAL A 37 10.67 -6.55 3.83
C VAL A 37 10.36 -5.06 3.80
N ARG A 38 11.39 -4.20 3.74
CA ARG A 38 11.21 -2.74 3.71
C ARG A 38 10.35 -2.27 2.54
N ALA A 39 10.57 -2.81 1.35
CA ALA A 39 9.77 -2.47 0.18
C ALA A 39 8.31 -2.89 0.35
N LEU A 40 8.05 -4.08 0.92
CA LEU A 40 6.69 -4.52 1.24
C LEU A 40 6.03 -3.61 2.29
N GLU A 41 6.74 -3.24 3.34
CA GLU A 41 6.25 -2.30 4.37
C GLU A 41 5.92 -0.93 3.78
N PHE A 42 6.78 -0.40 2.91
CA PHE A 42 6.52 0.88 2.24
C PHE A 42 5.29 0.83 1.33
N ILE A 43 5.07 -0.28 0.61
CA ILE A 43 3.84 -0.50 -0.16
C ILE A 43 2.63 -0.46 0.78
N LEU A 44 2.65 -1.21 1.88
CA LEU A 44 1.49 -1.34 2.78
C LEU A 44 1.17 -0.05 3.53
N GLU A 45 2.18 0.61 4.09
CA GLU A 45 2.02 1.75 4.99
C GLU A 45 1.90 3.07 4.23
N THR A 46 2.63 3.27 3.13
CA THR A 46 2.62 4.55 2.41
C THR A 46 1.77 4.50 1.14
N ILE A 47 1.95 3.48 0.30
CA ILE A 47 1.23 3.40 -0.98
C ILE A 47 -0.22 3.00 -0.78
N CYS A 48 -0.49 1.99 0.04
CA CYS A 48 -1.85 1.54 0.34
C CYS A 48 -2.50 2.31 1.49
N ASP A 49 -1.73 3.05 2.30
CA ASP A 49 -2.20 3.75 3.51
C ASP A 49 -3.11 2.88 4.38
N ARG A 50 -2.71 1.62 4.58
CA ARG A 50 -3.60 0.57 5.12
C ARG A 50 -4.15 0.91 6.52
N ASN A 51 -3.32 1.56 7.34
CA ASN A 51 -3.66 1.95 8.70
C ASN A 51 -4.17 3.40 8.80
N GLY A 52 -4.10 4.17 7.73
CA GLY A 52 -4.61 5.54 7.70
C GLY A 52 -6.12 5.61 7.84
N MET A 53 -6.60 6.73 8.36
CA MET A 53 -8.02 7.07 8.30
C MET A 53 -8.39 7.25 6.83
N SER A 54 -9.46 6.59 6.39
CA SER A 54 -9.93 6.60 5.00
C SER A 54 -11.08 7.57 4.75
N TYR A 55 -11.92 7.81 5.76
CA TYR A 55 -13.01 8.77 5.69
C TYR A 55 -12.50 10.20 5.41
N ARG A 56 -13.15 10.89 4.47
CA ARG A 56 -12.84 12.26 4.08
C ARG A 56 -14.14 13.07 4.09
N PRO A 57 -14.25 14.11 4.92
CA PRO A 57 -15.45 14.95 4.96
C PRO A 57 -15.52 15.86 3.71
N GLY A 58 -16.72 16.21 3.24
CA GLY A 58 -16.87 17.18 2.14
C GLY A 58 -18.05 16.97 1.19
N GLY A 59 -19.10 16.24 1.59
CA GLY A 59 -20.20 15.89 0.69
C GLY A 59 -19.72 15.01 -0.47
N LEU A 60 -20.20 15.26 -1.69
CA LEU A 60 -19.89 14.43 -2.86
C LEU A 60 -18.39 14.29 -3.16
N GLU A 61 -17.61 15.36 -2.97
CA GLU A 61 -16.16 15.29 -3.15
C GLU A 61 -15.54 14.44 -2.03
N GLY A 62 -15.94 14.64 -0.77
CA GLY A 62 -15.51 13.78 0.34
C GLY A 62 -15.84 12.29 0.15
N ASP A 63 -16.98 11.98 -0.47
CA ASP A 63 -17.35 10.60 -0.79
C ASP A 63 -16.41 9.98 -1.83
N ARG A 64 -16.05 10.73 -2.88
CA ARG A 64 -15.09 10.29 -3.91
C ARG A 64 -13.69 10.09 -3.32
N ASP A 65 -13.26 11.02 -2.48
CA ASP A 65 -12.00 10.96 -1.75
C ASP A 65 -11.93 9.70 -0.88
N THR A 66 -13.01 9.44 -0.14
CA THR A 66 -13.17 8.27 0.72
C THR A 66 -13.12 6.98 -0.11
N ALA A 67 -13.86 6.94 -1.23
CA ALA A 67 -13.87 5.77 -2.10
C ALA A 67 -12.47 5.43 -2.64
N PHE A 68 -11.70 6.44 -3.05
CA PHE A 68 -10.32 6.24 -3.51
C PHE A 68 -9.40 5.74 -2.38
N ALA A 69 -9.51 6.34 -1.19
CA ALA A 69 -8.75 5.93 -0.02
C ALA A 69 -9.06 4.47 0.39
N GLU A 70 -10.33 4.09 0.40
CA GLU A 70 -10.76 2.71 0.68
C GLU A 70 -10.27 1.73 -0.39
N GLY A 71 -10.25 2.12 -1.67
CA GLY A 71 -9.67 1.30 -2.73
C GLY A 71 -8.20 0.97 -2.49
N ARG A 72 -7.39 1.96 -2.10
CA ARG A 72 -5.97 1.76 -1.73
C ARG A 72 -5.83 0.85 -0.51
N ARG A 73 -6.63 1.10 0.53
CA ARG A 73 -6.64 0.30 1.76
C ARG A 73 -7.05 -1.15 1.49
N PHE A 74 -8.01 -1.38 0.60
CA PHE A 74 -8.45 -2.70 0.18
C PHE A 74 -7.29 -3.51 -0.42
N VAL A 75 -6.51 -2.92 -1.34
CA VAL A 75 -5.33 -3.58 -1.93
C VAL A 75 -4.32 -3.96 -0.84
N GLY A 76 -4.02 -3.05 0.09
CA GLY A 76 -3.13 -3.33 1.22
C GLY A 76 -3.62 -4.49 2.10
N ASN A 77 -4.93 -4.54 2.38
CA ASN A 77 -5.53 -5.63 3.13
C ASN A 77 -5.46 -6.99 2.39
N GLN A 78 -5.60 -7.00 1.06
CA GLN A 78 -5.41 -8.22 0.27
C GLN A 78 -3.96 -8.73 0.36
N ILE A 79 -2.98 -7.83 0.24
CA ILE A 79 -1.56 -8.22 0.35
C ILE A 79 -1.29 -8.83 1.73
N VAL A 80 -1.70 -8.19 2.83
CA VAL A 80 -1.50 -8.71 4.19
C VAL A 80 -2.22 -10.04 4.41
N LYS A 81 -3.41 -10.23 3.83
CA LYS A 81 -4.11 -11.51 3.89
C LYS A 81 -3.26 -12.61 3.25
N LEU A 82 -2.71 -12.36 2.06
CA LEU A 82 -1.93 -13.35 1.30
C LEU A 82 -0.60 -13.68 1.96
N THR A 83 0.04 -12.74 2.67
CA THR A 83 1.28 -13.02 3.41
C THR A 83 1.06 -13.88 4.66
N LYS A 84 -0.19 -14.02 5.11
CA LYS A 84 -0.57 -14.77 6.32
C LYS A 84 -1.40 -16.01 6.03
N LEU A 85 -1.83 -16.20 4.79
CA LEU A 85 -2.72 -17.29 4.41
C LEU A 85 -1.93 -18.61 4.41
N PRO A 86 -2.37 -19.64 5.15
CA PRO A 86 -1.70 -20.93 5.12
C PRO A 86 -1.79 -21.55 3.72
N LEU A 87 -0.65 -21.91 3.15
CA LEU A 87 -0.59 -22.49 1.79
C LEU A 87 -1.38 -23.80 1.68
N SER A 88 -1.52 -24.56 2.78
CA SER A 88 -2.32 -25.78 2.83
C SER A 88 -3.82 -25.57 2.57
N LYS A 89 -4.30 -24.32 2.62
CA LYS A 89 -5.68 -23.95 2.32
C LYS A 89 -5.87 -23.46 0.88
N LEU A 90 -4.83 -23.48 0.06
CA LEU A 90 -4.88 -23.07 -1.34
C LEU A 90 -5.03 -24.30 -2.23
N GLU A 91 -6.06 -24.30 -3.06
CA GLU A 91 -6.21 -25.29 -4.13
C GLU A 91 -5.46 -24.80 -5.37
N GLU A 92 -4.59 -25.64 -5.93
CA GLU A 92 -4.02 -25.39 -7.25
C GLU A 92 -5.08 -25.70 -8.31
N LYS A 93 -5.47 -24.68 -9.09
CA LYS A 93 -6.30 -24.94 -10.27
C LYS A 93 -5.41 -25.58 -11.35
N PRO A 94 -5.84 -26.70 -11.97
CA PRO A 94 -5.14 -27.23 -13.13
C PRO A 94 -5.09 -26.17 -14.22
N LYS A 95 -3.92 -26.04 -14.86
CA LYS A 95 -3.64 -25.10 -15.95
C LYS A 95 -4.47 -25.38 -17.19
#